data_AF-A0A4Z1HK32-F1
#
_entry.id   AF-A0A4Z1HK32-F1
#
_cell.length_a   1.000
_cell.length_b   1.000
_cell.length_c   1.000
_cell.angle_alpha   90.00
_cell.angle_beta   90.00
_cell.angle_gamma   90.00
#
_symmetry.space_group_name_H-M   'P 1'
#
loop_
_entity.id
_entity.type
_entity.pdbx_description
1 polymer ?
#
loop_
_entity_poly.entity_id
_entity_poly.type
_entity_poly.pdbx_seq_one_letter_code
_entity_poly.pdbx_strand_id
1 'polypeptide(L)'
;MGSQNWFMIAIMDIALLEEWKISREVLGDLSQSQLARRAVCIEDQIEKGKQENKARQIGDISDPCGIRAQESKHITHIFACAAKVYLYVTQSGAYPRIPEIRDSVSAALKAFRDLPDGQWIRHLVWPFFIVSCMAEEEHEDEFRQIAASANMNRGIFCNFQNASSIMEECWRLRKSQPCSPWNWKTAMSSLGVKTLLV
;
A
#
# COMPACT_ATOMS: atom_id res chain seq x y z
N MET A 1 -0.97 -3.15 25.29
CA MET A 1 -1.05 -1.85 24.58
C MET A 1 0.17 -1.75 23.68
N GLY A 2 0.04 -1.99 22.36
CA GLY A 2 1.16 -2.03 21.42
C GLY A 2 0.93 -2.81 20.11
N SER A 3 -0.14 -3.63 20.03
CA SER A 3 -0.40 -4.55 18.90
C SER A 3 -0.80 -3.90 17.57
N GLN A 4 -0.90 -2.57 17.50
CA GLN A 4 -1.24 -1.85 16.27
C GLN A 4 0.00 -1.26 15.56
N ASN A 5 1.17 -1.23 16.19
CA ASN A 5 2.32 -0.51 15.61
C ASN A 5 3.18 -1.35 14.67
N TRP A 6 2.97 -2.67 14.61
CA TRP A 6 3.83 -3.57 13.84
C TRP A 6 3.82 -3.26 12.34
N PHE A 7 2.69 -2.80 11.78
CA PHE A 7 2.62 -2.46 10.37
C PHE A 7 3.40 -1.18 10.07
N MET A 8 3.42 -0.21 11.00
CA MET A 8 4.25 0.99 10.86
C MET A 8 5.73 0.64 10.92
N ILE A 9 6.12 -0.26 11.82
CA ILE A 9 7.49 -0.80 11.88
C ILE A 9 7.84 -1.48 10.55
N ALA A 10 6.95 -2.33 10.02
CA ALA A 10 7.19 -2.98 8.74
C ALA A 10 7.34 -1.97 7.59
N ILE A 11 6.50 -0.93 7.53
CA ILE A 11 6.62 0.14 6.52
C ILE A 11 7.96 0.87 6.64
N MET A 12 8.38 1.18 7.87
CA MET A 12 9.68 1.79 8.14
C MET A 12 10.83 0.87 7.71
N ASP A 13 10.77 -0.43 8.02
CA ASP A 13 11.77 -1.41 7.63
C ASP A 13 11.87 -1.55 6.10
N ILE A 14 10.74 -1.46 5.38
CA ILE A 14 10.72 -1.43 3.90
C ILE A 14 11.38 -0.16 3.39
N ALA A 15 11.09 1.01 3.97
CA ALA A 15 11.72 2.27 3.58
C ALA A 15 13.24 2.24 3.79
N LEU A 16 13.69 1.71 4.94
CA LEU A 16 15.11 1.49 5.21
C LEU A 16 15.74 0.47 4.26
N LEU A 17 15.00 -0.57 3.86
CA LEU A 17 15.44 -1.53 2.86
C LEU A 17 15.61 -0.87 1.49
N GLU A 18 14.69 0.01 1.11
CA GLU A 18 14.73 0.77 -0.13
C GLU A 18 15.93 1.73 -0.16
N GLU A 19 16.15 2.50 0.90
CA GLU A 19 17.31 3.38 1.03
C GLU A 19 18.63 2.59 0.96
N TRP A 20 18.70 1.47 1.68
CA TRP A 20 19.87 0.59 1.64
C TRP A 20 20.10 0.01 0.23
N LYS A 21 19.03 -0.40 -0.47
CA LYS A 21 19.11 -0.91 -1.85
C LYS A 21 19.69 0.16 -2.77
N ILE A 22 19.14 1.38 -2.75
CA ILE A 22 19.61 2.50 -3.57
C ILE A 22 21.09 2.80 -3.28
N SER A 23 21.49 2.86 -2.00
CA SER A 23 22.88 3.10 -1.62
C SER A 23 23.85 2.05 -2.17
N ARG A 24 23.48 0.77 -2.13
CA ARG A 24 24.31 -0.34 -2.65
C ARG A 24 24.32 -0.41 -4.17
N GLU A 25 23.23 -0.02 -4.82
CA GLU A 25 23.18 0.11 -6.28
C GLU A 25 24.16 1.19 -6.76
N VAL A 26 24.21 2.34 -6.09
CA VAL A 26 25.14 3.43 -6.41
C VAL A 26 26.60 3.01 -6.22
N LEU A 27 26.89 2.20 -5.18
CA LEU A 27 28.23 1.66 -4.93
C LEU A 27 28.60 0.50 -5.87
N GLY A 28 27.64 -0.06 -6.60
CA GLY A 28 27.83 -1.20 -7.51
C GLY A 28 28.04 -2.55 -6.80
N ASP A 29 27.73 -2.64 -5.50
CA ASP A 29 27.95 -3.83 -4.66
C ASP A 29 26.65 -4.48 -4.16
N LEU A 30 25.50 -4.15 -4.77
CA LEU A 30 24.20 -4.73 -4.40
C LEU A 30 24.18 -6.25 -4.56
N SER A 31 24.11 -6.95 -3.43
CA SER A 31 23.87 -8.38 -3.40
C SER A 31 22.37 -8.70 -3.45
N GLN A 32 21.93 -9.32 -4.56
CA GLN A 32 20.54 -9.75 -4.77
C GLN A 32 20.09 -10.79 -3.72
N SER A 33 20.99 -11.67 -3.29
CA SER A 33 20.68 -12.66 -2.24
C SER A 33 20.49 -12.00 -0.88
N GLN A 34 21.28 -10.96 -0.56
CA GLN A 34 21.11 -10.21 0.68
C GLN A 34 19.81 -9.39 0.66
N LEU A 35 19.47 -8.77 -0.48
CA LEU A 35 18.20 -8.07 -0.68
C LEU A 35 17.01 -9.01 -0.46
N ALA A 36 17.02 -10.18 -1.12
CA ALA A 36 15.97 -11.17 -0.95
C ALA A 36 15.83 -11.66 0.49
N ARG A 37 16.95 -11.94 1.18
CA ARG A 37 16.92 -12.39 2.58
C ARG A 37 16.32 -11.33 3.51
N ARG A 38 16.65 -10.05 3.32
CA ARG A 38 16.08 -8.96 4.11
C ARG A 38 14.58 -8.81 3.83
N ALA A 39 14.19 -8.89 2.55
CA ALA A 39 12.79 -8.80 2.15
C ALA A 39 11.93 -9.92 2.77
N VAL A 40 12.40 -11.17 2.73
CA VAL A 40 11.72 -12.32 3.35
C VAL A 40 11.52 -12.11 4.85
N CYS A 41 12.52 -11.59 5.56
CA CYS A 41 12.40 -11.34 7.00
C CYS A 41 11.28 -10.32 7.31
N ILE A 42 11.15 -9.27 6.50
CA ILE A 42 10.07 -8.28 6.64
C ILE A 42 8.73 -8.90 6.25
N GLU A 43 8.70 -9.71 5.19
CA GLU A 43 7.49 -10.42 4.76
C GLU A 43 6.94 -11.33 5.86
N ASP A 44 7.80 -12.13 6.49
CA ASP A 44 7.43 -13.03 7.59
C ASP A 44 6.84 -12.25 8.77
N GLN A 45 7.41 -11.09 9.09
CA GLN A 45 6.88 -10.18 10.11
C GLN A 45 5.48 -9.66 9.74
N ILE A 46 5.28 -9.28 8.47
CA ILE A 46 3.99 -8.81 7.98
C ILE A 46 2.95 -9.94 8.04
N GLU A 47 3.30 -11.15 7.61
CA GLU A 47 2.36 -12.28 7.57
C GLU A 47 1.99 -12.74 8.98
N LYS A 48 2.98 -12.82 9.89
CA LYS A 48 2.73 -13.06 11.32
C LYS A 48 1.78 -12.01 11.90
N GLY A 49 2.05 -10.72 11.64
CA GLY A 49 1.20 -9.62 12.10
C GLY A 49 -0.23 -9.69 11.55
N LYS A 50 -0.40 -10.08 10.27
CA LYS A 50 -1.71 -10.34 9.67
C LYS A 50 -2.45 -11.48 10.34
N GLN A 51 -1.78 -12.59 10.62
CA GLN A 51 -2.37 -13.75 11.29
C GLN A 51 -2.82 -13.41 12.71
N GLU A 52 -1.97 -12.74 13.48
CA GLU A 52 -2.30 -12.24 14.82
C GLU A 52 -3.48 -11.26 14.75
N ASN A 53 -3.45 -10.31 13.81
CA ASN A 53 -4.54 -9.36 13.62
C ASN A 53 -5.87 -10.05 13.29
N LYS A 54 -5.85 -11.11 12.48
CA LYS A 54 -7.03 -11.91 12.14
C LYS A 54 -7.57 -12.68 13.36
N ALA A 55 -6.68 -13.26 14.16
CA ALA A 55 -7.02 -14.03 15.36
C ALA A 55 -7.50 -13.17 16.55
N ARG A 56 -7.29 -11.85 16.51
CA ARG A 56 -7.77 -10.92 17.53
C ARG A 56 -9.29 -11.08 17.73
N GLN A 57 -9.66 -11.33 18.98
CA GLN A 57 -11.03 -11.21 19.44
C GLN A 57 -11.43 -9.74 19.43
N ILE A 58 -12.58 -9.47 18.82
CA ILE A 58 -13.23 -8.16 18.89
C ILE A 58 -14.25 -8.26 20.02
N GLY A 59 -14.36 -7.21 20.84
CA GLY A 59 -15.42 -7.11 21.84
C GLY A 59 -16.81 -7.05 21.20
N ASP A 60 -17.85 -6.94 22.02
CA ASP A 60 -19.22 -6.82 21.50
C ASP A 60 -19.34 -5.57 20.60
N ILE A 61 -19.88 -5.75 19.40
CA ILE A 61 -20.11 -4.67 18.43
C ILE A 61 -21.22 -3.71 18.87
N SER A 62 -21.98 -4.06 19.91
CA SER A 62 -22.91 -3.12 20.56
C SER A 62 -22.21 -2.10 21.46
N ASP A 63 -20.95 -2.35 21.85
CA ASP A 63 -20.14 -1.44 22.66
C ASP A 63 -19.20 -0.59 21.79
N PRO A 64 -19.06 0.73 22.05
CA PRO A 64 -18.13 1.58 21.32
C PRO A 64 -16.68 1.08 21.28
N CYS A 65 -16.22 0.32 22.26
CA CYS A 65 -14.87 -0.26 22.25
C CYS A 65 -14.76 -1.41 21.23
N GLY A 66 -15.80 -2.25 21.11
CA GLY A 66 -15.87 -3.33 20.14
C GLY A 66 -15.89 -2.81 18.70
N ILE A 67 -16.67 -1.75 18.44
CA ILE A 67 -16.69 -1.06 17.14
C ILE A 67 -15.28 -0.57 16.77
N ARG A 68 -14.62 0.16 17.66
CA ARG A 68 -13.24 0.66 17.43
C ARG A 68 -12.23 -0.47 17.21
N ALA A 69 -12.38 -1.57 17.93
CA ALA A 69 -11.51 -2.74 17.76
C ALA A 69 -11.71 -3.39 16.38
N GLN A 70 -12.95 -3.46 15.89
CA GLN A 70 -13.27 -3.94 14.55
C GLN A 70 -12.68 -3.02 13.47
N GLU A 71 -12.89 -1.72 13.59
CA GLU A 71 -12.38 -0.71 12.65
C GLU A 71 -10.84 -0.76 12.58
N SER A 72 -10.18 -0.79 13.74
CA SER A 72 -8.73 -0.95 13.84
C SER A 72 -8.25 -2.21 13.15
N LYS A 73 -8.99 -3.32 13.26
CA LYS A 73 -8.63 -4.59 12.62
C LYS A 73 -8.68 -4.48 11.10
N HIS A 74 -9.71 -3.84 10.54
CA HIS A 74 -9.81 -3.58 9.09
C HIS A 74 -8.71 -2.66 8.58
N ILE A 75 -8.47 -1.52 9.25
CA ILE A 75 -7.43 -0.55 8.88
C ILE A 75 -6.06 -1.22 8.89
N THR A 76 -5.74 -1.92 9.97
CA THR A 76 -4.46 -2.66 10.11
C THR A 76 -4.29 -3.68 8.99
N HIS A 77 -5.36 -4.38 8.60
CA HIS A 77 -5.30 -5.36 7.52
C HIS A 77 -5.00 -4.70 6.15
N ILE A 78 -5.64 -3.57 5.85
CA ILE A 78 -5.40 -2.83 4.61
C ILE A 78 -3.97 -2.29 4.54
N PHE A 79 -3.47 -1.71 5.64
CA PHE A 79 -2.08 -1.27 5.74
C PHE A 79 -1.10 -2.42 5.53
N ALA A 80 -1.38 -3.59 6.10
CA ALA A 80 -0.53 -4.77 5.91
C ALA A 80 -0.49 -5.23 4.45
N CYS A 81 -1.63 -5.26 3.76
CA CYS A 81 -1.68 -5.62 2.35
C CYS A 81 -0.91 -4.60 1.49
N ALA A 82 -1.06 -3.30 1.77
CA ALA A 82 -0.30 -2.25 1.08
C ALA A 82 1.21 -2.32 1.37
N ALA A 83 1.61 -2.66 2.61
CA ALA A 83 3.01 -2.88 2.96
C ALA A 83 3.61 -4.05 2.16
N LYS A 84 2.86 -5.14 1.92
CA LYS A 84 3.32 -6.23 1.03
C LYS A 84 3.57 -5.73 -0.39
N VAL A 85 2.65 -4.94 -0.95
CA VAL A 85 2.84 -4.32 -2.28
C VAL A 85 4.11 -3.46 -2.28
N TYR A 86 4.30 -2.61 -1.27
CA TYR A 86 5.49 -1.76 -1.17
C TYR A 86 6.78 -2.58 -1.09
N LEU A 87 6.79 -3.66 -0.30
CA LEU A 87 7.93 -4.56 -0.17
C LEU A 87 8.29 -5.22 -1.50
N TYR A 88 7.32 -5.80 -2.21
CA TYR A 88 7.58 -6.47 -3.49
C TYR A 88 8.00 -5.49 -4.59
N VAL A 89 7.43 -4.28 -4.62
CA VAL A 89 7.88 -3.21 -5.51
C VAL A 89 9.33 -2.82 -5.20
N THR A 90 9.68 -2.71 -3.91
CA THR A 90 11.05 -2.41 -3.48
C THR A 90 12.03 -3.50 -3.89
N GLN A 91 11.64 -4.77 -3.76
CA GLN A 91 12.47 -5.92 -4.10
C GLN A 91 12.63 -6.09 -5.61
N SER A 92 11.51 -6.28 -6.32
CA SER A 92 11.47 -6.76 -7.71
C SER A 92 11.22 -5.65 -8.75
N GLY A 93 10.97 -4.43 -8.29
CA GLY A 93 10.60 -3.30 -9.15
C GLY A 93 9.10 -3.17 -9.35
N ALA A 94 8.69 -2.04 -9.92
CA ALA A 94 7.28 -1.66 -10.07
C ALA A 94 6.64 -2.27 -11.32
N TYR A 95 6.47 -3.60 -11.31
CA TYR A 95 5.86 -4.35 -12.40
C TYR A 95 4.61 -5.10 -11.91
N PRO A 96 3.39 -4.58 -12.14
CA PRO A 96 2.18 -5.17 -11.58
C PRO A 96 1.85 -6.60 -11.99
N ARG A 97 2.37 -7.05 -13.14
CA ARG A 97 2.20 -8.43 -13.61
C ARG A 97 2.99 -9.46 -12.80
N ILE A 98 3.89 -9.02 -11.92
CA ILE A 98 4.58 -9.90 -10.97
C ILE A 98 3.50 -10.51 -10.06
N PRO A 99 3.38 -11.85 -9.98
CA PRO A 99 2.31 -12.51 -9.24
C PRO A 99 2.17 -12.03 -7.79
N GLU A 100 3.29 -11.85 -7.09
CA GLU A 100 3.33 -11.40 -5.70
C GLU A 100 2.74 -9.99 -5.53
N ILE A 101 2.97 -9.09 -6.50
CA ILE A 101 2.39 -7.75 -6.52
C ILE A 101 0.90 -7.83 -6.84
N ARG A 102 0.53 -8.51 -7.94
CA ARG A 102 -0.86 -8.67 -8.37
C ARG A 102 -1.72 -9.25 -7.26
N ASP A 103 -1.32 -10.37 -6.69
CA ASP A 103 -2.10 -11.08 -5.67
C ASP A 103 -2.23 -10.23 -4.40
N SER A 104 -1.20 -9.44 -4.05
CA SER A 104 -1.25 -8.50 -2.93
C SER A 104 -2.16 -7.31 -3.21
N VAL A 105 -2.18 -6.79 -4.44
CA VAL A 105 -3.10 -5.74 -4.89
C VAL A 105 -4.55 -6.23 -4.86
N SER A 106 -4.84 -7.41 -5.41
CA SER A 106 -6.19 -7.99 -5.36
C SER A 106 -6.65 -8.25 -3.92
N ALA A 107 -5.75 -8.70 -3.04
CA ALA A 107 -6.07 -8.86 -1.62
C ALA A 107 -6.35 -7.52 -0.92
N ALA A 108 -5.56 -6.48 -1.22
CA ALA A 108 -5.80 -5.13 -0.70
C ALA A 108 -7.13 -4.54 -1.19
N LEU A 109 -7.43 -4.69 -2.49
CA LEU A 109 -8.67 -4.24 -3.11
C LEU A 109 -9.89 -4.90 -2.48
N LYS A 110 -9.83 -6.21 -2.22
CA LYS A 110 -10.85 -6.91 -1.45
C LYS A 110 -11.02 -6.31 -0.05
N ALA A 111 -9.92 -6.03 0.65
CA ALA A 111 -9.98 -5.42 1.97
C ALA A 111 -10.56 -3.99 1.95
N PHE A 112 -10.33 -3.22 0.88
CA PHE A 112 -10.99 -1.91 0.67
C PHE A 112 -12.50 -2.06 0.45
N ARG A 113 -12.94 -3.05 -0.34
CA ARG A 113 -14.36 -3.33 -0.57
C ARG A 113 -15.09 -3.78 0.71
N ASP A 114 -14.40 -4.54 1.55
CA ASP A 114 -14.94 -5.09 2.81
C ASP A 114 -14.96 -4.04 3.96
N LEU A 115 -14.66 -2.76 3.68
CA LEU A 115 -14.73 -1.70 4.69
C LEU A 115 -16.18 -1.44 5.12
N PRO A 116 -16.49 -1.51 6.44
CA PRO A 116 -17.86 -1.39 6.92
C PRO A 116 -18.42 0.04 6.88
N ASP A 117 -17.56 1.06 6.93
CA ASP A 117 -17.96 2.47 6.84
C ASP A 117 -16.99 3.25 5.93
N GLY A 118 -17.53 3.90 4.91
CA GLY A 118 -16.79 4.71 3.95
C GLY A 118 -16.07 5.90 4.59
N GLN A 119 -16.41 6.30 5.82
CA GLN A 119 -15.68 7.34 6.54
C GLN A 119 -14.22 6.94 6.87
N TRP A 120 -13.91 5.65 6.96
CA TRP A 120 -12.56 5.17 7.29
C TRP A 120 -11.57 5.38 6.15
N ILE A 121 -12.06 5.58 4.92
CA ILE A 121 -11.23 5.77 3.74
C ILE A 121 -10.24 6.94 3.93
N ARG A 122 -10.60 7.96 4.71
CA ARG A 122 -9.72 9.11 5.02
C ARG A 122 -8.39 8.73 5.65
N HIS A 123 -8.35 7.63 6.39
CA HIS A 123 -7.16 7.14 7.06
C HIS A 123 -6.33 6.20 6.17
N LEU A 124 -6.81 5.93 4.96
CA LEU A 124 -6.26 4.94 4.04
C LEU A 124 -5.67 5.57 2.79
N VAL A 125 -5.34 6.87 2.82
CA VAL A 125 -4.66 7.57 1.70
C VAL A 125 -3.40 6.81 1.29
N TRP A 126 -2.52 6.50 2.25
CA TRP A 126 -1.24 5.84 1.98
C TRP A 126 -1.43 4.42 1.40
N PRO A 127 -2.22 3.53 2.04
CA PRO A 127 -2.52 2.24 1.43
C PRO A 127 -3.16 2.34 0.05
N PHE A 128 -4.12 3.26 -0.12
CA PHE A 128 -4.80 3.47 -1.40
C PHE A 128 -3.79 3.87 -2.47
N PHE A 129 -2.93 4.83 -2.16
CA PHE A 129 -1.91 5.35 -3.06
C PHE A 129 -0.96 4.26 -3.54
N ILE A 130 -0.34 3.52 -2.63
CA ILE A 130 0.62 2.46 -2.96
C ILE A 130 -0.02 1.37 -3.81
N VAL A 131 -1.19 0.89 -3.38
CA VAL A 131 -1.87 -0.24 -4.02
C VAL A 131 -2.42 0.15 -5.40
N SER A 132 -3.09 1.29 -5.51
CA SER A 132 -3.73 1.72 -6.75
C SER A 132 -2.73 2.02 -7.86
N CYS A 133 -1.56 2.59 -7.53
CA CYS A 133 -0.48 2.79 -8.50
C CYS A 133 0.01 1.46 -9.11
N MET A 134 -0.12 0.35 -8.37
CA MET A 134 0.26 -1.00 -8.81
C MET A 134 -0.94 -1.82 -9.31
N ALA A 135 -2.11 -1.22 -9.51
CA ALA A 135 -3.25 -1.91 -10.10
C ALA A 135 -3.01 -2.29 -11.56
N GLU A 136 -3.58 -3.43 -11.95
CA GLU A 136 -3.75 -3.83 -13.35
C GLU A 136 -5.03 -3.21 -13.93
N GLU A 137 -5.13 -3.20 -15.26
CA GLU A 137 -6.23 -2.55 -16.00
C GLU A 137 -7.61 -3.04 -15.55
N GLU A 138 -7.73 -4.32 -15.19
CA GLU A 138 -8.96 -4.94 -14.70
C GLU A 138 -9.49 -4.33 -13.39
N HIS A 139 -8.63 -3.70 -12.59
CA HIS A 139 -8.97 -3.13 -11.30
C HIS A 139 -9.00 -1.59 -11.30
N GLU A 140 -8.65 -0.93 -12.41
CA GLU A 140 -8.58 0.55 -12.49
C GLU A 140 -9.92 1.22 -12.11
N ASP A 141 -11.02 0.73 -12.68
CA ASP A 141 -12.35 1.33 -12.45
C ASP A 141 -12.80 1.21 -11.01
N GLU A 142 -12.36 0.18 -10.30
CA GLU A 142 -12.68 0.01 -8.89
C GLU A 142 -11.92 1.00 -8.02
N PHE A 143 -10.64 1.23 -8.30
CA PHE A 143 -9.86 2.25 -7.59
C PHE A 143 -10.38 3.66 -7.89
N ARG A 144 -10.88 3.93 -9.12
CA ARG A 144 -11.60 5.16 -9.43
C ARG A 144 -12.87 5.33 -8.59
N GLN A 145 -13.66 4.26 -8.41
CA GLN A 145 -14.85 4.29 -7.55
C GLN A 145 -14.49 4.54 -6.07
N ILE A 146 -13.45 3.88 -5.57
CA ILE A 146 -12.94 4.12 -4.21
C ILE A 146 -12.53 5.59 -4.04
N ALA A 147 -11.77 6.15 -4.98
CA ALA A 147 -11.40 7.56 -4.96
C ALA A 147 -12.61 8.50 -5.00
N ALA A 148 -13.60 8.23 -5.86
CA ALA A 148 -14.81 9.03 -5.97
C ALA A 148 -15.61 9.05 -4.66
N SER A 149 -15.76 7.89 -4.01
CA SER A 149 -16.43 7.80 -2.71
C SER A 149 -15.71 8.57 -1.60
N ALA A 150 -14.37 8.57 -1.61
CA ALA A 150 -13.57 9.34 -0.66
C ALA A 150 -13.73 10.86 -0.84
N ASN A 151 -13.86 11.32 -2.08
CA ASN A 151 -14.01 12.75 -2.41
C ASN A 151 -15.39 13.32 -2.02
N MET A 152 -16.42 12.48 -1.87
CA MET A 152 -17.73 12.97 -1.38
C MET A 152 -17.68 13.43 0.09
N ASN A 153 -16.66 13.05 0.85
CA ASN A 153 -16.44 13.51 2.22
C ASN A 153 -15.60 14.81 2.22
N ARG A 154 -16.26 15.95 2.47
CA ARG A 154 -15.72 17.33 2.37
C ARG A 154 -14.39 17.64 3.08
N GLY A 155 -13.94 16.82 4.04
CA GLY A 155 -12.68 17.03 4.79
C GLY A 155 -11.44 16.33 4.22
N ILE A 156 -11.58 15.49 3.20
CA ILE A 156 -10.54 14.56 2.70
C ILE A 156 -9.95 15.01 1.34
N PHE A 157 -10.57 16.03 0.75
CA PHE A 157 -10.53 16.31 -0.69
C PHE A 157 -9.11 16.37 -1.28
N CYS A 158 -8.15 17.01 -0.61
CA CYS A 158 -6.84 17.26 -1.22
C CYS A 158 -5.95 16.01 -1.34
N ASN A 159 -5.93 15.14 -0.33
CA ASN A 159 -4.95 14.04 -0.30
C ASN A 159 -5.35 12.88 -1.22
N PHE A 160 -6.64 12.53 -1.24
CA PHE A 160 -7.13 11.50 -2.16
C PHE A 160 -7.11 11.99 -3.61
N GLN A 161 -7.47 13.25 -3.87
CA GLN A 161 -7.40 13.80 -5.23
C GLN A 161 -5.97 13.80 -5.78
N ASN A 162 -4.98 14.17 -4.95
CA ASN A 162 -3.56 14.08 -5.33
C ASN A 162 -3.15 12.62 -5.59
N ALA A 163 -3.51 11.69 -4.68
CA ALA A 163 -3.22 10.27 -4.85
C ALA A 163 -3.85 9.70 -6.13
N SER A 164 -5.10 10.05 -6.43
CA SER A 164 -5.80 9.64 -7.65
C SER A 164 -5.14 10.20 -8.91
N SER A 165 -4.66 11.44 -8.87
CA SER A 165 -3.99 12.05 -10.02
C SER A 165 -2.67 11.33 -10.34
N ILE A 166 -1.90 10.98 -9.30
CA ILE A 166 -0.66 10.22 -9.45
C ILE A 166 -0.93 8.79 -9.92
N MET A 167 -1.97 8.14 -9.38
CA MET A 167 -2.44 6.82 -9.80
C MET A 167 -2.77 6.78 -11.30
N GLU A 168 -3.60 7.72 -11.78
CA GLU A 168 -3.95 7.81 -13.21
C GLU A 168 -2.71 8.05 -14.08
N GLU A 169 -1.77 8.86 -13.61
CA GLU A 169 -0.51 9.09 -14.32
C GLU A 169 0.36 7.82 -14.37
N CYS A 170 0.45 7.04 -13.29
CA CYS A 170 1.13 5.74 -13.31
C CYS A 170 0.55 4.83 -14.40
N TRP A 171 -0.78 4.75 -14.50
CA TRP A 171 -1.47 3.93 -15.49
C TRP A 171 -1.22 4.44 -16.92
N ARG A 172 -1.32 5.76 -17.12
CA ARG A 172 -1.04 6.40 -18.43
C ARG A 172 0.40 6.15 -18.89
N LEU A 173 1.38 6.35 -18.01
CA LEU A 173 2.79 6.14 -18.31
C LEU A 173 3.06 4.67 -18.66
N ARG A 174 2.47 3.72 -17.92
CA ARG A 174 2.61 2.29 -18.19
C ARG A 174 2.00 1.88 -19.53
N LYS A 175 0.85 2.44 -19.92
CA LYS A 175 0.24 2.23 -21.25
C LYS A 175 1.13 2.78 -22.37
N SER A 176 1.79 3.93 -22.13
CA SER A 176 2.68 4.55 -23.12
C SER A 176 4.05 3.85 -23.26
N GLN A 177 4.60 3.32 -22.15
CA GLN A 177 5.93 2.71 -22.08
C GLN A 177 5.89 1.46 -21.18
N PRO A 178 5.44 0.31 -21.71
CA PRO A 178 5.17 -0.89 -20.91
C PRO A 178 6.41 -1.53 -20.27
N CYS A 179 7.60 -1.29 -20.83
CA CYS A 179 8.85 -1.93 -20.39
C CYS A 179 9.55 -1.19 -19.25
N SER A 180 9.06 -0.02 -18.83
CA SER A 180 9.69 0.78 -17.78
C SER A 180 8.99 0.57 -16.42
N PRO A 181 9.74 0.50 -15.31
CA PRO A 181 9.17 0.32 -13.97
C PRO A 181 8.55 1.62 -13.44
N TRP A 182 7.37 1.97 -13.96
CA TRP A 182 6.62 3.15 -13.52
C TRP A 182 6.03 2.91 -12.12
N ASN A 183 6.53 3.68 -11.15
CA ASN A 183 6.05 3.69 -9.78
C ASN A 183 5.50 5.07 -9.40
N TRP A 184 4.98 5.17 -8.20
CA TRP A 184 4.47 6.42 -7.67
C TRP A 184 5.51 7.56 -7.63
N LYS A 185 6.81 7.25 -7.44
CA LYS A 185 7.88 8.27 -7.44
C LYS A 185 8.11 8.86 -8.83
N THR A 186 8.11 8.02 -9.87
CA THR A 186 8.27 8.47 -11.26
C THR A 186 7.03 9.21 -11.76
N ALA A 187 5.82 8.77 -11.39
CA ALA A 187 4.59 9.50 -11.70
C ALA A 187 4.50 10.86 -10.98
N MET A 188 4.88 10.94 -9.69
CA MET A 188 4.99 12.23 -8.97
C MET A 188 5.97 13.18 -9.68
N SER A 189 7.10 12.66 -10.15
CA SER A 189 8.09 13.44 -10.90
C SER A 189 7.53 13.92 -12.25
N SER A 190 6.77 13.08 -12.97
CA SER A 190 6.09 13.44 -14.23
C SER A 190 5.08 14.58 -14.04
N LEU A 191 4.32 14.56 -12.94
CA LEU A 191 3.33 15.59 -12.61
C LEU A 191 3.94 16.86 -11.99
N GLY A 192 5.24 16.88 -11.69
CA GLY A 192 5.87 17.98 -10.95
C GLY A 192 5.39 18.13 -9.50
N VAL A 193 4.81 17.07 -8.93
CA VAL A 193 4.26 17.07 -7.56
C VAL A 193 5.28 16.50 -6.59
N LYS A 194 5.50 17.20 -5.46
CA LYS A 194 6.26 16.68 -4.31
C LYS A 194 5.31 16.49 -3.14
N THR A 195 4.76 15.30 -2.98
CA THR A 195 3.92 14.94 -1.82
C THR A 195 4.73 14.06 -0.87
N LEU A 196 4.71 14.38 0.43
CA LEU A 196 5.18 13.49 1.50
C LEU A 196 4.13 12.38 1.71
N LEU A 197 4.08 11.44 0.76
CA LEU A 197 3.22 10.26 0.85
C LEU A 197 4.03 8.96 0.88
N VAL A 198 5.35 9.00 0.75
CA VAL A 198 6.28 7.87 0.91
C VAL A 198 7.58 8.38 1.46
#